data_AF-A0A8S3IGM7-F1
#
_entry.id   AF-A0A8S3IGM7-F1
#
_cell.length_a   1.000
_cell.length_b   1.000
_cell.length_c   1.000
_cell.angle_alpha   90.00
_cell.angle_beta   90.00
_cell.angle_gamma   90.00
#
_symmetry.space_group_name_H-M   'P 1'
#
loop_
_entity.id
_entity.type
_entity.pdbx_description
1 polymer ?
#
loop_
_entity_poly.entity_id
_entity_poly.type
_entity_poly.pdbx_seq_one_letter_code
_entity_poly.pdbx_strand_id
1 'polypeptide(L)'
;KNMSAGRQEAFDHFRRDNQLNKKLEEHKRILKQRYTEAKTLGEEVNQCRNRINHMKGQYEQMHLRLAAQLTQDEIEKHRGLNELRTTMEQEQIKYRECFNRLKNMKQEIEHIQHIIEKDRLQMLKDFD
;
A
#
# COMPACT_ATOMS: atom_id res chain seq x y z
N LYS A 1 -11.67 28.92 17.52
CA LYS A 1 -12.75 29.47 18.39
C LYS A 1 -13.60 28.30 18.83
N ASN A 2 -13.66 27.96 20.12
CA ASN A 2 -14.54 26.90 20.61
C ASN A 2 -15.98 27.43 20.69
N MET A 3 -16.96 26.61 20.29
CA MET A 3 -18.38 26.95 20.40
C MET A 3 -18.83 27.00 21.88
N SER A 4 -19.91 27.74 22.17
CA SER A 4 -20.58 27.63 23.47
C SER A 4 -21.30 26.29 23.61
N ALA A 5 -21.55 25.83 24.84
CA ALA A 5 -22.18 24.53 25.09
C ALA A 5 -23.54 24.38 24.36
N GLY A 6 -24.41 25.39 24.42
CA GLY A 6 -25.71 25.34 23.72
C GLY A 6 -25.59 25.32 22.19
N ARG A 7 -24.58 26.00 21.62
CA ARG A 7 -24.33 25.94 20.17
C ARG A 7 -23.78 24.58 19.75
N GLN A 8 -22.95 23.96 20.60
CA GLN A 8 -22.44 22.61 20.39
C GLN A 8 -23.57 21.58 20.41
N GLU A 9 -24.48 21.65 21.38
CA GLU A 9 -25.65 20.77 21.45
C GLU A 9 -26.56 20.92 20.21
N ALA A 10 -26.81 22.16 19.76
CA ALA A 10 -27.58 22.42 18.55
C ALA A 10 -26.88 21.85 17.29
N PHE A 11 -25.55 21.97 17.20
CA PHE A 11 -24.77 21.37 16.11
C PHE A 11 -24.85 19.85 16.12
N ASP A 12 -24.80 19.21 17.28
CA ASP A 12 -24.89 17.75 17.40
C ASP A 12 -26.30 17.21 17.07
N HIS A 13 -27.34 18.02 17.28
CA HIS A 13 -28.68 17.72 16.76
C HIS A 13 -28.73 17.85 15.24
N PHE A 14 -28.27 18.98 14.67
CA PHE A 14 -28.20 19.19 13.22
C PHE A 14 -27.41 18.08 12.49
N ARG A 15 -26.27 17.69 13.06
CA ARG A 15 -25.37 16.69 12.49
C ARG A 15 -25.99 15.29 12.41
N ARG A 16 -26.85 14.91 13.36
CA ARG A 16 -27.46 13.56 13.42
C ARG A 16 -28.31 13.25 12.19
N ASP A 17 -29.07 14.23 11.71
CA ASP A 17 -30.03 14.04 10.62
C ASP A 17 -29.47 14.46 9.26
N ASN A 18 -28.32 15.14 9.23
CA ASN A 18 -27.70 15.61 8.01
C ASN A 18 -27.11 14.46 7.18
N GLN A 19 -27.55 14.34 5.92
CA GLN A 19 -27.02 13.34 4.96
C GLN A 19 -25.50 13.48 4.75
N LEU A 20 -24.95 14.69 4.85
CA LEU A 20 -23.52 14.96 4.76
C LEU A 20 -22.75 14.27 5.89
N ASN A 21 -23.33 14.15 7.09
CA ASN A 21 -22.70 13.42 8.20
C ASN A 21 -22.65 11.92 7.92
N LYS A 22 -23.67 11.34 7.27
CA LYS A 22 -23.63 9.92 6.84
C LYS A 22 -22.52 9.69 5.80
N LYS A 23 -22.37 10.59 4.82
CA LYS A 23 -21.27 10.54 3.84
C LYS A 23 -19.89 10.68 4.50
N LEU A 24 -19.77 11.60 5.46
CA LEU A 24 -18.55 11.82 6.22
C LEU A 24 -18.11 10.56 6.99
N GLU A 25 -19.05 9.89 7.67
CA GLU A 25 -18.74 8.63 8.37
C GLU A 25 -18.34 7.52 7.40
N GLU A 26 -18.96 7.46 6.22
CA GLU A 26 -18.54 6.52 5.18
C GLU A 26 -17.12 6.82 4.67
N HIS A 27 -16.79 8.08 4.39
CA HIS A 27 -15.44 8.47 4.00
C HIS A 27 -14.40 8.12 5.07
N LYS A 28 -14.71 8.28 6.36
CA LYS A 28 -13.84 7.84 7.47
C LYS A 28 -13.66 6.32 7.48
N ARG A 29 -14.72 5.56 7.22
CA ARG A 29 -14.65 4.09 7.12
C ARG A 29 -13.74 3.66 5.97
N ILE A 30 -13.93 4.24 4.78
CA ILE A 30 -13.08 3.98 3.60
C ILE A 30 -11.63 4.37 3.90
N LEU A 31 -11.38 5.51 4.55
CA LEU A 31 -10.04 5.95 4.93
C LEU A 31 -9.34 4.90 5.81
N LYS A 32 -10.03 4.38 6.83
CA LYS A 32 -9.49 3.33 7.71
C LYS A 32 -9.19 2.03 6.96
N GLN A 33 -10.07 1.65 6.03
CA GLN A 33 -9.85 0.48 5.18
C GLN A 33 -8.60 0.68 4.30
N ARG A 34 -8.47 1.84 3.65
CA ARG A 34 -7.33 2.17 2.78
C ARG A 34 -6.00 2.16 3.53
N TYR A 35 -5.96 2.64 4.77
CA TYR A 35 -4.77 2.51 5.62
C TYR A 35 -4.40 1.05 5.92
N THR A 36 -5.40 0.21 6.18
CA THR A 36 -5.18 -1.22 6.44
C THR A 36 -4.61 -1.90 5.20
N GLU A 37 -5.21 -1.65 4.03
CA GLU A 37 -4.73 -2.16 2.74
C GLU A 37 -3.31 -1.66 2.41
N ALA A 38 -3.02 -0.37 2.65
CA ALA A 38 -1.70 0.20 2.44
C ALA A 38 -0.64 -0.45 3.33
N LYS A 39 -0.97 -0.77 4.59
CA LYS A 39 -0.06 -1.48 5.50
C LYS A 39 0.27 -2.87 4.98
N THR A 40 -0.73 -3.64 4.58
CA THR A 40 -0.54 -4.97 3.98
C THR A 40 0.31 -4.92 2.71
N LEU A 41 0.04 -3.96 1.81
CA LEU A 41 0.85 -3.76 0.61
C LEU A 41 2.30 -3.37 0.94
N GLY A 42 2.52 -2.55 1.95
CA GLY A 42 3.86 -2.21 2.42
C GLY A 42 4.64 -3.42 2.93
N GLU A 43 3.98 -4.32 3.66
CA GLU A 43 4.55 -5.58 4.10
C GLU A 43 4.88 -6.49 2.90
N GLU A 44 3.99 -6.60 1.91
CA GLU A 44 4.22 -7.39 0.69
C GLU A 44 5.39 -6.86 -0.15
N VAL A 45 5.49 -5.53 -0.33
CA VAL A 45 6.63 -4.90 -1.02
C VAL A 45 7.96 -5.25 -0.34
N ASN A 46 7.99 -5.19 0.99
CA ASN A 46 9.17 -5.56 1.76
C ASN A 46 9.52 -7.05 1.61
N GLN A 47 8.52 -7.93 1.62
CA GLN A 47 8.72 -9.36 1.41
C GLN A 47 9.28 -9.65 0.01
N CYS A 48 8.70 -9.06 -1.05
CA CYS A 48 9.23 -9.20 -2.41
C CYS A 48 10.67 -8.71 -2.51
N ARG A 49 10.99 -7.55 -1.91
CA ARG A 49 12.37 -7.03 -1.86
C ARG A 49 13.34 -8.03 -1.20
N ASN A 50 12.93 -8.63 -0.08
CA ASN A 50 13.75 -9.61 0.63
C ASN A 50 13.97 -10.88 -0.20
N ARG A 51 12.93 -11.38 -0.87
CA ARG A 51 13.02 -12.54 -1.77
C ARG A 51 13.97 -12.27 -2.94
N ILE A 52 13.84 -11.10 -3.58
CA ILE A 52 14.74 -10.69 -4.67
C ILE A 52 16.20 -10.67 -4.19
N ASN A 53 16.46 -10.06 -3.03
CA ASN A 53 17.83 -10.00 -2.48
C ASN A 53 18.38 -11.39 -2.16
N HIS A 54 17.55 -12.28 -1.60
CA HIS A 54 17.94 -13.65 -1.34
C HIS A 54 18.30 -14.40 -2.63
N MET A 55 17.46 -14.32 -3.65
CA MET A 55 17.71 -14.95 -4.96
C MET A 55 18.95 -14.39 -5.66
N LYS A 56 19.23 -13.09 -5.54
CA LYS A 56 20.47 -12.50 -6.05
C LYS A 56 21.70 -13.11 -5.40
N GLY A 57 21.70 -13.26 -4.07
CA GLY A 57 22.80 -13.92 -3.36
C GLY A 57 22.99 -15.38 -3.77
N GLN A 58 21.88 -16.13 -3.94
CA GLN A 58 21.93 -17.51 -4.46
C GLN A 58 22.51 -17.57 -5.88
N TYR A 59 22.09 -16.63 -6.74
CA TYR A 59 22.55 -16.55 -8.13
C TYR A 59 24.06 -16.30 -8.18
N GLU A 60 24.56 -15.33 -7.43
CA GLU A 60 26.00 -15.01 -7.35
C GLU A 60 26.81 -16.20 -6.81
N GLN A 61 26.33 -16.87 -5.76
CA GLN A 61 26.99 -18.05 -5.20
C GLN A 61 27.05 -19.19 -6.22
N MET A 62 25.95 -19.46 -6.92
CA MET A 62 25.90 -20.53 -7.92
C MET A 62 26.80 -20.19 -9.11
N HIS A 63 26.72 -18.96 -9.63
CA HIS A 63 27.56 -18.49 -10.72
C HIS A 63 29.06 -18.61 -10.40
N LEU A 64 29.48 -18.23 -9.19
CA LEU A 64 30.87 -18.39 -8.74
C LEU A 64 31.29 -19.87 -8.69
N ARG A 65 30.43 -20.76 -8.17
CA ARG A 65 30.69 -22.21 -8.14
C ARG A 65 30.83 -22.79 -9.54
N LEU A 66 30.04 -22.32 -10.50
CA LEU A 66 30.14 -22.73 -11.90
C LEU A 66 31.46 -22.28 -12.51
N ALA A 67 31.85 -21.02 -12.32
CA ALA A 67 33.10 -20.48 -12.83
C ALA A 67 34.35 -21.20 -12.25
N ALA A 68 34.25 -21.73 -11.03
CA ALA A 68 35.33 -22.44 -10.35
C ALA A 68 35.40 -23.95 -10.65
N GLN A 69 34.36 -24.56 -11.24
CA GLN A 69 34.28 -26.00 -11.48
C GLN A 69 34.34 -26.33 -12.97
N LEU A 70 35.43 -26.96 -13.41
CA LEU A 70 35.54 -27.63 -14.72
C LEU A 70 34.84 -29.00 -14.66
N THR A 71 33.53 -29.07 -14.85
CA THR A 71 32.80 -30.36 -14.79
C THR A 71 31.74 -30.47 -15.87
N GLN A 72 31.65 -31.66 -16.48
CA GLN A 72 30.83 -32.07 -17.63
C GLN A 72 29.30 -31.88 -17.49
N ASP A 73 28.78 -31.60 -16.29
CA ASP A 73 27.33 -31.52 -16.02
C ASP A 73 26.78 -30.08 -16.19
N GLU A 74 27.16 -29.44 -17.30
CA GLU A 74 26.87 -28.04 -17.59
C GLU A 74 25.37 -27.78 -17.80
N ILE A 75 24.63 -28.76 -18.33
CA ILE A 75 23.22 -28.61 -18.70
C ILE A 75 22.32 -28.42 -17.47
N GLU A 76 22.45 -29.25 -16.44
CA GLU A 76 21.62 -29.17 -15.24
C GLU A 76 21.93 -27.91 -14.42
N LYS A 77 23.22 -27.55 -14.38
CA LYS A 77 23.74 -26.31 -13.80
C LYS A 77 23.17 -25.06 -14.50
N HIS A 78 23.18 -25.02 -15.83
CA HIS A 78 22.58 -23.94 -16.60
C HIS A 78 21.05 -23.87 -16.44
N ARG A 79 20.38 -25.02 -16.34
CA ARG A 79 18.94 -25.09 -16.12
C ARG A 79 18.54 -24.44 -14.78
N GLY A 80 19.19 -24.82 -13.68
CA GLY A 80 18.90 -24.24 -12.35
C GLY A 80 19.15 -22.72 -12.30
N LEU A 81 20.16 -22.22 -13.00
CA LEU A 81 20.46 -20.80 -13.10
C LEU A 81 19.40 -20.02 -13.90
N ASN A 82 18.92 -20.61 -14.99
CA ASN A 82 17.84 -20.05 -15.80
C ASN A 82 16.49 -20.06 -15.04
N GLU A 83 16.19 -21.13 -14.30
CA GLU A 83 15.01 -21.20 -13.44
C GLU A 83 15.05 -20.10 -12.36
N LEU A 84 16.18 -19.95 -11.65
CA LEU A 84 16.36 -18.91 -10.64
C LEU A 84 16.22 -17.49 -11.23
N ARG A 85 16.76 -17.25 -12.43
CA ARG A 85 16.59 -15.97 -13.14
C ARG A 85 15.11 -15.70 -13.44
N THR A 86 14.40 -16.70 -13.92
CA THR A 86 12.98 -16.60 -14.26
C THR A 86 12.14 -16.28 -13.02
N THR A 87 12.39 -16.97 -11.89
CA THR A 87 11.71 -16.67 -10.61
C THR A 87 12.03 -15.26 -10.13
N MET A 88 13.28 -14.81 -10.28
CA MET A 88 13.68 -13.45 -9.90
C MET A 88 12.97 -12.39 -10.75
N GLU A 89 12.85 -12.59 -12.06
CA GLU A 89 12.11 -11.69 -12.96
C GLU A 89 10.63 -11.60 -12.56
N GLN A 90 10.00 -12.73 -12.21
CA GLN A 90 8.62 -12.76 -11.73
C GLN A 90 8.45 -11.99 -10.41
N GLU A 91 9.34 -12.17 -9.44
CA GLU A 91 9.28 -11.40 -8.18
C GLU A 91 9.57 -9.92 -8.40
N GLN A 92 10.41 -9.54 -9.37
CA GLN A 92 10.60 -8.15 -9.75
C GLN A 92 9.34 -7.53 -10.37
N ILE A 93 8.58 -8.29 -11.18
CA ILE A 93 7.29 -7.85 -11.70
C ILE A 93 6.32 -7.60 -10.55
N LYS A 94 6.15 -8.58 -9.64
CA LYS A 94 5.28 -8.45 -8.46
C LYS A 94 5.67 -7.25 -7.59
N TYR A 95 6.97 -7.08 -7.33
CA TYR A 95 7.48 -5.92 -6.59
C TYR A 95 7.04 -4.60 -7.24
N ARG A 96 7.20 -4.46 -8.56
CA ARG A 96 6.79 -3.24 -9.29
C ARG A 96 5.29 -3.01 -9.20
N GLU A 97 4.48 -4.06 -9.35
CA GLU A 97 3.02 -3.98 -9.25
C GLU A 97 2.57 -3.56 -7.85
N CYS A 98 3.04 -4.24 -6.80
CA CYS A 98 2.71 -3.92 -5.41
C CYS A 98 3.19 -2.50 -5.04
N PHE A 99 4.40 -2.11 -5.48
CA PHE A 99 4.94 -0.77 -5.24
C PHE A 99 4.10 0.31 -5.92
N ASN A 100 3.73 0.12 -7.19
CA ASN A 100 2.88 1.07 -7.90
C ASN A 100 1.49 1.17 -7.27
N ARG A 101 0.91 0.04 -6.85
CA ARG A 101 -0.36 0.02 -6.14
C ARG A 101 -0.28 0.76 -4.81
N LEU A 102 0.79 0.56 -4.04
CA LEU A 102 1.03 1.28 -2.79
C LEU A 102 1.18 2.80 -3.02
N LYS A 103 1.88 3.20 -4.10
CA LYS A 103 2.00 4.61 -4.48
C LYS A 103 0.64 5.25 -4.79
N ASN A 104 -0.21 4.56 -5.56
CA ASN A 104 -1.55 5.04 -5.86
C ASN A 104 -2.43 5.09 -4.61
N MET A 105 -2.33 4.08 -3.74
CA MET A 105 -3.03 4.03 -2.46
C MET A 105 -2.74 5.24 -1.57
N LYS A 106 -1.49 5.72 -1.57
CA LYS A 106 -1.11 6.94 -0.86
C LYS A 106 -1.88 8.17 -1.38
N GLN A 107 -2.01 8.31 -2.69
CA GLN A 107 -2.75 9.40 -3.30
C GLN A 107 -4.25 9.32 -2.99
N GLU A 108 -4.84 8.11 -3.00
CA GLU A 108 -6.24 7.91 -2.60
C GLU A 108 -6.49 8.31 -1.15
N ILE A 109 -5.58 7.97 -0.24
CA ILE A 109 -5.66 8.36 1.18
C ILE A 109 -5.64 9.88 1.32
N GLU A 110 -4.71 10.56 0.65
CA GLU A 110 -4.63 12.03 0.65
C GLU A 110 -5.93 12.66 0.12
N HIS A 111 -6.47 12.12 -0.97
CA HIS A 111 -7.73 12.59 -1.55
C HIS A 111 -8.92 12.43 -0.59
N ILE A 112 -9.06 11.26 0.06
CA ILE A 112 -10.15 11.01 1.02
C ILE A 112 -10.03 11.94 2.23
N GLN A 113 -8.81 12.18 2.74
CA GLN A 113 -8.59 13.14 3.82
C GLN A 113 -9.05 14.55 3.43
N HIS A 114 -8.77 14.98 2.20
CA HIS A 114 -9.21 16.29 1.69
C HIS A 114 -10.73 16.36 1.58
N ILE A 115 -11.38 15.29 1.11
CA ILE A 115 -12.84 15.21 1.06
C ILE A 115 -13.45 15.31 2.47
N ILE A 116 -12.91 14.56 3.44
CA ILE A 116 -13.37 14.60 4.84
C ILE A 116 -13.28 16.02 5.41
N GLU A 117 -12.17 16.71 5.16
CA GLU A 117 -11.99 18.08 5.65
C GLU A 117 -12.97 19.05 4.97
N LYS A 118 -13.14 18.94 3.65
CA LYS A 118 -14.13 19.71 2.90
C LYS A 118 -15.54 19.49 3.42
N ASP A 119 -15.95 18.25 3.63
CA ASP A 119 -17.27 17.87 4.13
C ASP A 119 -17.51 18.40 5.55
N ARG A 120 -16.49 18.37 6.43
CA ARG A 120 -16.56 18.96 7.78
C ARG A 120 -16.78 20.47 7.73
N LEU A 121 -16.00 21.17 6.90
CA LEU A 121 -16.13 22.62 6.74
C LEU A 121 -17.48 23.00 6.13
N GLN A 122 -17.97 22.23 5.16
CA GLN A 122 -19.29 22.46 4.58
C GLN A 122 -20.40 22.27 5.61
N MET A 123 -20.32 21.22 6.43
CA MET A 123 -21.30 20.97 7.49
C MET A 123 -21.33 22.08 8.55
N LEU A 124 -20.16 22.64 8.87
CA LEU A 124 -20.07 23.80 9.77
C LEU A 124 -20.71 25.04 9.15
N LYS A 125 -20.45 25.29 7.85
CA LYS A 125 -21.07 26.40 7.11
C LYS A 125 -22.59 26.26 6.95
N ASP A 126 -23.09 25.03 6.79
CA ASP A 126 -24.53 24.78 6.65
C ASP A 126 -25.28 24.98 7.99
N PHE A 127 -24.54 24.98 9.11
CA PHE A 127 -25.08 25.20 10.45
C PHE A 127 -24.97 26.67 10.91
N ASP A 128 -23.90 27.35 10.53
CA ASP A 128 -23.65 28.77 10.84
C ASP A 128 -24.69 29.71 10.19
#